data_AF-A0A2N2UZQ2-F1
#
_entry.id   AF-A0A2N2UZQ2-F1
#
_cell.length_a   1.000
_cell.length_b   1.000
_cell.length_c   1.000
_cell.angle_alpha   90.00
_cell.angle_beta   90.00
_cell.angle_gamma   90.00
#
_symmetry.space_group_name_H-M   'P 1'
#
loop_
_entity.id
_entity.type
_entity.pdbx_description
1 polymer ?
#
loop_
_entity_poly.entity_id
_entity_poly.type
_entity_poly.pdbx_seq_one_letter_code
_entity_poly.pdbx_strand_id
1 'polypeptide(L)' 'ELGKRIFENVSKEAWQGWIKFQTMLINENRLSLADAKARKYLSEQMEKHFFGDGADQVQGYVPPKS' A
#
# COMPACT_ATOMS: atom_id res chain seq x y z
N GLU A 1 6.13 -10.62 -6.22
CA GLU A 1 6.81 -10.41 -4.92
C GLU A 1 6.23 -9.27 -4.07
N LEU A 2 5.82 -8.13 -4.66
CA LEU A 2 5.23 -7.00 -3.93
C LEU A 2 4.04 -7.37 -3.02
N GLY A 3 3.09 -8.17 -3.53
CA GLY A 3 1.91 -8.60 -2.76
C GLY A 3 2.25 -9.45 -1.52
N LYS A 4 3.34 -10.22 -1.58
CA LYS A 4 3.83 -11.02 -0.44
C LYS A 4 4.46 -10.11 0.62
N ARG A 5 5.27 -9.13 0.18
CA ARG A 5 5.89 -8.12 1.05
C ARG A 5 4.86 -7.28 1.81
N ILE A 6 3.79 -6.87 1.13
CA ILE A 6 2.69 -6.14 1.74
C ILE A 6 1.99 -7.02 2.77
N PHE A 7 1.64 -8.25 2.39
CA PHE A 7 1.00 -9.18 3.32
C PHE A 7 1.85 -9.47 4.58
N GLU A 8 3.18 -9.51 4.44
CA GLU A 8 4.10 -9.78 5.55
C GLU A 8 4.46 -8.56 6.40
N ASN A 9 4.46 -7.35 5.84
CA ASN A 9 4.94 -6.13 6.52
C ASN A 9 3.84 -5.10 6.82
N VAL A 10 2.64 -5.25 6.25
CA VAL A 10 1.54 -4.30 6.40
C VAL A 10 0.42 -4.92 7.25
N SER A 11 0.08 -4.24 8.34
CA SER A 11 -1.04 -4.67 9.20
C SER A 11 -2.38 -4.45 8.51
N LYS A 12 -3.43 -5.16 8.97
CA LYS A 12 -4.81 -4.95 8.50
C LYS A 12 -5.27 -3.50 8.65
N GLU A 13 -4.83 -2.81 9.70
CA GLU A 13 -5.19 -1.41 9.98
C GLU A 13 -4.51 -0.46 8.98
N ALA A 14 -3.21 -0.66 8.72
CA ALA A 14 -2.47 0.10 7.72
C ALA A 14 -3.04 -0.13 6.31
N TRP A 15 -3.44 -1.36 6.00
CA TRP A 15 -4.12 -1.68 4.75
C TRP A 15 -5.48 -0.97 4.62
N GLN A 16 -6.28 -0.91 5.68
CA GLN A 16 -7.53 -0.15 5.66
C GLN A 16 -7.30 1.36 5.46
N GLY A 17 -6.25 1.92 6.06
CA GLY A 17 -5.82 3.30 5.82
C GLY A 17 -5.48 3.53 4.34
N TRP A 18 -4.74 2.60 3.75
CA TRP A 18 -4.40 2.64 2.33
C TRP A 18 -5.63 2.55 1.42
N ILE A 19 -6.63 1.72 1.71
CA ILE A 19 -7.86 1.67 0.89
C ILE A 19 -8.60 3.02 0.88
N LYS A 20 -8.66 3.71 2.03
CA LYS A 20 -9.23 5.07 2.10
C LYS A 20 -8.41 6.06 1.28
N PHE A 21 -7.09 6.00 1.40
CA PHE A 21 -6.17 6.86 0.65
C PHE A 21 -6.24 6.62 -0.87
N GLN A 22 -6.28 5.35 -1.28
CA GLN A 22 -6.48 4.92 -2.66
C GLN A 22 -7.78 5.49 -3.23
N THR A 23 -8.87 5.46 -2.46
CA THR A 23 -10.17 6.00 -2.87
C THR A 23 -10.08 7.52 -3.07
N MET A 24 -9.40 8.24 -2.19
CA MET A 24 -9.15 9.68 -2.35
C MET A 24 -8.29 9.97 -3.60
N LEU A 25 -7.20 9.23 -3.81
CA LEU A 25 -6.34 9.37 -4.98
C LEU A 25 -7.09 9.16 -6.30
N ILE A 26 -7.98 8.15 -6.33
CA ILE A 26 -8.82 7.84 -7.49
C ILE A 26 -9.75 9.01 -7.81
N ASN A 27 -10.42 9.57 -6.79
CA ASN A 27 -11.34 10.69 -6.98
C ASN A 27 -10.62 11.98 -7.37
N GLU A 28 -9.53 12.32 -6.68
CA GLU A 28 -8.71 13.53 -6.92
C GLU A 28 -8.12 13.55 -8.33
N ASN A 29 -7.48 12.46 -8.73
CA ASN A 29 -6.83 12.36 -10.04
C ASN A 29 -7.78 11.84 -11.14
N ARG A 30 -9.06 11.64 -10.83
CA ARG A 30 -10.08 11.01 -11.70
C ARG A 30 -9.56 9.75 -12.39
N LEU A 31 -8.84 8.92 -11.63
CA LEU A 31 -8.21 7.71 -12.16
C LEU A 31 -9.26 6.64 -12.39
N SER A 32 -9.11 5.88 -13.47
CA SER A 32 -9.94 4.71 -13.71
C SER A 32 -9.14 3.44 -13.45
N LEU A 33 -9.65 2.56 -12.59
CA LEU A 33 -9.04 1.24 -12.35
C LEU A 33 -8.98 0.36 -13.62
N ALA A 34 -9.77 0.70 -14.65
CA ALA A 34 -9.70 0.06 -15.95
C ALA A 34 -8.41 0.43 -16.72
N ASP A 35 -7.80 1.59 -16.44
CA ASP A 35 -6.58 2.04 -17.08
C ASP A 35 -5.33 1.39 -16.45
N ALA A 36 -4.47 0.82 -17.28
CA ALA A 36 -3.19 0.26 -16.85
C ALA A 36 -2.25 1.31 -16.24
N LYS A 37 -2.31 2.57 -16.70
CA LYS A 37 -1.52 3.67 -16.13
C LYS A 37 -1.96 4.01 -14.71
N ALA A 38 -3.26 4.06 -14.46
CA ALA A 38 -3.81 4.28 -13.13
C ALA A 38 -3.42 3.14 -12.18
N ARG A 39 -3.50 1.89 -12.63
CA ARG A 39 -3.04 0.74 -11.81
C ARG A 39 -1.55 0.82 -11.49
N LYS A 40 -0.72 1.19 -12.46
CA LYS A 40 0.73 1.37 -12.24
C LYS A 40 1.01 2.50 -11.24
N TYR A 41 0.34 3.64 -11.39
CA TYR A 41 0.44 4.77 -10.47
C TYR A 41 0.04 4.39 -9.05
N LEU A 42 -1.09 3.69 -8.87
CA LEU A 42 -1.54 3.23 -7.55
C LEU A 42 -0.55 2.26 -6.91
N SER A 43 0.07 1.37 -7.69
CA SER A 43 1.12 0.48 -7.19
C SER A 43 2.39 1.24 -6.75
N GLU A 44 2.81 2.26 -7.51
CA GLU A 44 3.95 3.10 -7.13
C GLU A 44 3.65 3.95 -5.88
N GLN A 45 2.44 4.49 -5.77
CA GLN A 45 1.99 5.22 -4.57
C GLN A 45 1.90 4.31 -3.36
N MET A 46 1.44 3.07 -3.54
CA MET A 46 1.39 2.05 -2.49
C MET A 46 2.80 1.70 -2.00
N GLU A 47 3.72 1.48 -2.94
CA GLU A 47 5.11 1.20 -2.62
C GLU A 47 5.75 2.37 -1.88
N LYS A 48 5.47 3.62 -2.28
CA LYS A 48 5.92 4.81 -1.55
C LYS A 48 5.26 4.98 -0.19
N HIS A 49 3.97 4.64 -0.05
CA HIS A 49 3.24 4.80 1.19
C HIS A 49 3.67 3.80 2.27
N PHE A 50 3.98 2.56 1.87
CA PHE A 50 4.40 1.50 2.79
C PHE A 50 5.90 1.30 2.88
N PHE A 51 6.65 1.61 1.83
CA PHE A 51 8.08 1.33 1.69
C PHE A 51 8.91 2.54 1.21
N GLY A 52 8.31 3.72 1.01
CA GLY A 52 9.01 4.94 0.57
C GLY A 52 9.79 5.65 1.68
N ASP A 53 10.60 6.63 1.27
CA ASP A 53 11.73 7.28 1.97
C ASP A 53 11.85 7.06 3.50
N GLY A 54 12.35 5.88 3.83
CA GLY A 54 12.80 5.52 5.16
C GLY A 54 11.89 4.48 5.82
N ALA A 55 11.83 3.27 5.25
CA ALA A 55 11.44 2.11 6.05
C ALA A 55 12.56 1.83 7.07
N ASP A 56 12.60 2.65 8.13
CA ASP A 56 12.79 2.14 9.48
C ASP A 56 11.86 0.94 9.62
N GLN A 57 12.44 -0.23 9.85
CA GLN A 57 11.69 -1.41 10.21
C GLN A 57 10.81 -1.03 11.40
N VAL A 58 9.49 -0.98 11.20
CA VAL A 58 8.56 -0.70 12.30
C VAL A 58 8.81 -1.74 13.37
N GLN A 59 9.38 -1.28 14.49
CA GLN A 59 9.84 -2.02 15.67
C GLN A 59 8.71 -2.73 16.45
N GLY A 60 7.67 -3.22 15.78
CA GLY A 60 6.47 -3.75 16.43
C GLY A 60 5.80 -4.95 15.78
N TYR A 61 6.22 -5.39 14.58
CA TYR A 61 5.54 -6.52 13.95
C TYR A 61 6.16 -7.86 14.38
N VAL A 62 5.53 -8.50 15.37
CA VAL A 62 5.79 -9.89 15.76
C VAL A 62 4.79 -10.78 15.01
N PRO A 63 5.22 -11.59 14.02
CA PRO A 63 4.33 -12.54 13.37
C PRO A 63 3.91 -13.65 14.36
N PRO A 64 2.63 -14.06 14.40
CA PRO A 64 2.19 -15.17 15.23
C PRO A 64 2.81 -16.48 14.70
N LYS A 65 3.51 -17.19 15.60
CA LYS A 65 4.09 -18.51 15.32
C LYS A 65 2.96 -19.50 15.00
N SER A 66 3.10 -20.21 13.88
CA SER A 66 2.54 -21.55 13.71
C SER A 66 3.69 -22.53 13.66
#